data_AF-A0A0H1ANV0-F1
#
_entry.id   AF-A0A0H1ANV0-F1
#
_cell.length_a   1.000
_cell.length_b   1.000
_cell.length_c   1.000
_cell.angle_alpha   90.00
_cell.angle_beta   90.00
_cell.angle_gamma   90.00
#
_symmetry.space_group_name_H-M   'P 1'
#
loop_
_entity.id
_entity.type
_entity.pdbx_description
1 polymer ?
#
loop_
_entity_poly.entity_id
_entity_poly.type
_entity_poly.pdbx_seq_one_letter_code
_entity_poly.pdbx_strand_id
1 'polypeptide(L)' 'MLDTARGLGKKSWLDLRGLQDADGVESARLLGNGTLTIVMQLPAALLAPAVRCVAAADDTTQAQEQALLDYAATL' A
#
# COMPACT_ATOMS: atom_id res chain seq x y z
N MET A 1 15.89 -2.05 7.47
CA MET A 1 16.46 -1.76 6.14
C MET A 1 15.74 -2.68 5.16
N LEU A 2 15.16 -2.14 4.08
CA LEU A 2 14.47 -2.97 3.08
C LEU A 2 15.50 -3.89 2.42
N ASP A 3 15.20 -5.19 2.35
CA ASP A 3 16.06 -6.15 1.65
C ASP A 3 16.08 -5.79 0.17
N THR A 4 17.18 -5.17 -0.27
CA THR A 4 17.36 -4.69 -1.64
C THR A 4 17.56 -5.82 -2.63
N ALA A 5 17.80 -7.06 -2.20
CA ALA A 5 17.99 -8.20 -3.09
C ALA A 5 16.69 -8.65 -3.78
N ARG A 6 15.51 -8.24 -3.26
CA ARG A 6 14.18 -8.44 -3.88
C ARG A 6 13.40 -7.13 -4.08
N GLY A 7 14.08 -5.98 -4.04
CA GLY A 7 13.46 -4.68 -4.21
C GLY A 7 12.98 -4.43 -5.65
N LEU A 8 12.17 -3.38 -5.85
CA LEU A 8 11.58 -3.01 -7.15
C LEU A 8 12.60 -2.63 -8.26
N GLY A 9 13.90 -2.86 -8.07
CA GLY A 9 14.99 -2.64 -9.05
C GLY A 9 15.27 -1.18 -9.44
N LYS A 10 14.34 -0.26 -9.12
CA LYS A 10 14.39 1.17 -9.38
C LYS A 10 13.63 1.93 -8.30
N LYS A 11 13.79 3.26 -8.28
CA LYS A 11 12.96 4.13 -7.44
C LYS A 11 11.50 3.98 -7.88
N SER A 12 10.63 3.71 -6.92
CA SER A 12 9.20 3.49 -7.11
C SER A 12 8.41 4.30 -6.08
N TRP A 13 7.16 4.60 -6.39
CA TRP A 13 6.28 5.39 -5.53
C TRP A 13 5.21 4.47 -4.95
N LEU A 14 4.75 4.79 -3.74
CA LEU A 14 3.62 4.13 -3.11
C LEU A 14 2.36 4.95 -3.42
N ASP A 15 1.40 4.36 -4.13
CA ASP A 15 0.10 4.99 -4.41
C ASP A 15 -0.98 4.24 -3.63
N LEU A 16 -1.65 4.94 -2.71
CA LEU A 16 -2.69 4.36 -1.84
C LEU A 16 -4.10 4.85 -2.20
N ARG A 17 -4.25 5.66 -3.26
CA ARG A 17 -5.54 6.26 -3.60
C ARG A 17 -6.59 5.22 -4.02
N GLY A 18 -6.15 4.10 -4.59
CA GLY A 18 -6.99 2.95 -4.95
C GLY A 18 -7.13 1.88 -3.86
N LEU A 19 -6.75 2.15 -2.61
CA LEU A 19 -6.80 1.15 -1.54
C LEU A 19 -8.23 0.60 -1.31
N GLN A 20 -9.25 1.41 -1.58
CA GLN A 20 -10.65 1.00 -1.44
C GLN A 20 -11.16 0.15 -2.63
N ASP A 21 -10.46 0.18 -3.76
CA ASP A 21 -10.78 -0.61 -4.96
C ASP A 21 -10.11 -1.99 -4.94
N ALA A 22 -9.27 -2.25 -3.92
CA ALA A 22 -8.55 -3.51 -3.80
C ALA A 22 -9.50 -4.65 -3.43
N ASP A 23 -9.93 -5.41 -4.44
CA ASP A 23 -10.68 -6.66 -4.23
C ASP A 23 -9.72 -7.78 -3.81
N GLY A 24 -9.88 -8.25 -2.57
CA GLY A 24 -9.10 -9.34 -2.01
C GLY A 24 -9.31 -10.68 -2.74
N VAL A 25 -10.49 -10.91 -3.31
CA VAL A 25 -10.81 -12.12 -4.07
C VAL A 25 -10.06 -12.12 -5.39
N GLU A 26 -10.11 -11.00 -6.11
CA GLU A 26 -9.38 -10.83 -7.37
C GLU A 26 -7.87 -10.89 -7.13
N SER A 27 -7.38 -10.24 -6.08
CA SER A 27 -5.97 -10.29 -5.70
C SER A 27 -5.50 -11.73 -5.41
N ALA A 28 -6.30 -12.52 -4.69
CA ALA A 28 -6.01 -13.94 -4.43
C ALA A 28 -6.01 -14.77 -5.72
N ARG A 29 -6.94 -14.51 -6.64
CA ARG A 29 -7.00 -15.18 -7.95
C ARG A 29 -5.77 -14.86 -8.80
N LEU A 30 -5.36 -13.60 -8.84
CA LEU A 30 -4.17 -13.13 -9.58
C LEU A 30 -2.87 -13.63 -8.96
N LEU A 31 -2.80 -13.77 -7.63
CA LEU A 31 -1.70 -14.45 -6.95
C LEU A 31 -1.63 -15.94 -7.31
N GLY A 32 -2.78 -16.63 -7.27
CA GLY A 32 -2.86 -18.06 -7.55
C GLY A 32 -2.50 -18.45 -8.98
N ASN A 33 -2.71 -17.57 -9.96
CA ASN A 33 -2.33 -17.81 -11.35
C ASN A 33 -0.97 -17.21 -11.75
N GLY A 34 -0.24 -16.59 -10.81
CA GLY A 34 1.08 -16.02 -11.05
C GLY A 34 1.10 -14.67 -11.78
N THR A 35 -0.06 -14.06 -12.06
CA THR A 35 -0.15 -12.70 -12.63
C THR A 35 0.33 -11.64 -11.63
N LEU A 36 0.03 -11.86 -10.35
CA LEU A 36 0.51 -11.04 -9.24
C LEU A 36 1.53 -11.84 -8.44
N THR A 37 2.58 -11.17 -7.96
CA THR A 37 3.58 -11.78 -7.08
C THR A 37 3.91 -10.84 -5.94
N ILE A 38 4.06 -11.40 -4.73
CA ILE A 38 4.53 -10.66 -3.57
C ILE A 38 6.04 -10.48 -3.68
N VAL A 39 6.46 -9.25 -3.99
CA VAL A 39 7.88 -8.90 -4.12
C VAL A 39 8.52 -8.53 -2.79
N MET A 40 7.75 -7.94 -1.87
CA MET A 40 8.21 -7.59 -0.52
C MET A 40 7.03 -7.36 0.43
N GLN A 41 7.34 -7.34 1.74
CA GLN A 41 6.47 -6.79 2.77
C GLN A 41 7.06 -5.47 3.27
N LEU A 42 6.24 -4.42 3.36
CA LEU A 42 6.69 -3.13 3.86
C LEU A 42 6.61 -3.12 5.40
N PRO A 43 7.70 -2.83 6.12
CA PRO A 43 7.66 -2.70 7.58
C PRO A 43 6.66 -1.64 8.03
N ALA A 44 5.92 -1.89 9.12
CA ALA A 44 4.95 -0.95 9.67
C ALA A 44 5.55 0.43 9.95
N ALA A 45 6.79 0.49 10.45
CA ALA A 45 7.52 1.73 10.69
C ALA A 45 7.78 2.58 9.43
N LEU A 46 7.77 1.98 8.24
CA LEU A 46 7.84 2.70 6.95
C LEU A 46 6.45 2.97 6.37
N LEU A 47 5.52 2.04 6.55
CA LEU A 47 4.17 2.16 6.02
C LEU A 47 3.36 3.23 6.74
N ALA A 48 3.36 3.26 8.07
CA ALA A 48 2.58 4.21 8.87
C ALA A 48 2.82 5.69 8.50
N PRO A 49 4.07 6.20 8.40
CA PRO A 49 4.28 7.58 7.97
C PRO A 49 3.89 7.82 6.51
N ALA A 50 4.04 6.82 5.63
CA ALA A 50 3.62 6.95 4.23
C ALA A 50 2.09 7.04 4.09
N VAL A 51 1.35 6.22 4.85
CA VAL A 51 -0.13 6.28 4.89
C VAL A 51 -0.62 7.65 5.38
N ARG A 52 -0.02 8.18 6.45
CA ARG A 52 -0.37 9.52 6.96
C ARG A 52 -0.04 10.64 5.97
N CYS A 53 1.05 10.50 5.22
CA CYS A 53 1.41 11.45 4.16
C CYS A 53 0.35 11.46 3.04
N VAL A 54 -0.09 10.28 2.59
CA VAL A 54 -1.14 10.19 1.56
C VAL A 54 -2.48 10.70 2.10
N ALA A 55 -2.84 10.37 3.34
CA ALA A 55 -4.09 10.86 3.94
C ALA A 55 -4.20 12.40 3.94
N ALA A 56 -3.07 13.11 4.04
CA ALA A 56 -3.00 14.56 4.03
C ALA A 56 -2.78 15.19 2.64
N ALA A 57 -2.80 14.40 1.55
CA ALA A 57 -2.60 14.93 0.21
C ALA A 57 -3.84 15.70 -0.29
N ASP A 58 -3.63 16.80 -1.03
CA ASP A 58 -4.70 17.68 -1.50
C ASP A 58 -5.75 16.99 -2.39
N ASP A 59 -5.38 15.89 -3.05
CA ASP A 59 -6.27 15.09 -3.91
C ASP A 59 -6.96 13.93 -3.17
N THR A 60 -6.76 13.81 -1.86
CA THR A 60 -7.41 12.80 -1.02
C THR A 60 -8.75 13.31 -0.53
N THR A 61 -9.82 12.58 -0.85
CA THR A 61 -11.16 12.93 -0.34
C THR A 61 -11.25 12.64 1.15
N GLN A 62 -12.15 13.33 1.85
CA GLN A 62 -12.36 13.12 3.30
C GLN A 62 -12.66 11.66 3.69
N ALA A 63 -13.39 10.93 2.85
CA ALA A 63 -13.67 9.52 3.08
C ALA A 63 -12.41 8.64 2.95
N GLN A 64 -11.54 8.95 1.99
CA GLN A 64 -10.24 8.28 1.83
C GLN A 64 -9.29 8.63 2.98
N GLU A 65 -9.25 9.90 3.39
CA GLU A 65 -8.46 10.35 4.53
C GLU A 65 -8.82 9.57 5.79
N GLN A 66 -10.12 9.50 6.13
CA GLN A 66 -10.57 8.76 7.31
C GLN A 66 -10.21 7.28 7.24
N ALA A 67 -10.45 6.63 6.10
CA ALA A 67 -10.11 5.21 5.92
C ALA A 67 -8.59 4.96 6.05
N LEU A 68 -7.75 5.86 5.53
CA LEU A 68 -6.30 5.78 5.64
C LEU A 68 -5.83 6.01 7.09
N LEU A 69 -6.43 6.95 7.81
CA LEU A 69 -6.12 7.21 9.22
C LEU A 69 -6.55 6.06 10.13
N ASP A 70 -7.72 5.47 9.88
CA ASP A 70 -8.21 4.29 10.60
C ASP A 70 -7.26 3.11 10.36
N TYR A 71 -6.86 2.88 9.11
CA TYR A 71 -5.86 1.87 8.78
C TYR A 71 -4.52 2.14 9.48
N ALA A 72 -4.04 3.38 9.47
CA ALA A 72 -2.80 3.77 10.12
C ALA A 72 -2.80 3.54 11.64
N ALA A 73 -3.96 3.52 12.29
CA ALA A 73 -4.10 3.19 13.71
C ALA A 73 -3.99 1.68 13.99
N THR A 74 -4.10 0.83 12.97
CA THR A 74 -3.97 -0.64 13.09
C THR A 74 -2.56 -1.17 12.78
N LEU A 75 -1.68 -0.31 12.24
CA LEU A 75 -0.29 -0.61 11.91
C LEU A 75 0.64 -0.53 13.12
#